data_AF-A0AAD5J3J3-F1
#
_entry.id   AF-A0AAD5J3J3-F1
#
_cell.length_a   1.000
_cell.length_b   1.000
_cell.length_c   1.000
_cell.angle_alpha   90.00
_cell.angle_beta   90.00
_cell.angle_gamma   90.00
#
_symmetry.space_group_name_H-M   'P 1'
#
loop_
_entity.id
_entity.type
_entity.pdbx_description
1 polymer ?
#
loop_
_entity_poly.entity_id
_entity_poly.type
_entity_poly.pdbx_seq_one_letter_code
_entity_poly.pdbx_strand_id
1 'polypeptide(L)'
;MSSGGSTKGGRGKPKSTKSVSRSSKAGLQFPVGRNARFLKVGKYADRVGAGAPVYLSAVLEYLAAEVLELAGNAARDNEKNRIVPRHIQLAVRNDEELSKLLGTVTIANGGVMPNIHRTLLPKKMGKGRDEIGSASQEFRLFIMEIRLSNRIKFVQV
;
A
#
# COMPACT_ATOMS: atom_id res chain seq x y z
N MET A 1 59.35 48.49 -19.78
CA MET A 1 59.23 47.15 -20.41
C MET A 1 58.38 46.30 -19.48
N SER A 2 57.26 45.79 -20.01
CA SER A 2 56.27 44.97 -19.31
C SER A 2 56.64 43.49 -19.40
N SER A 3 56.56 42.78 -18.28
CA SER A 3 56.32 41.33 -18.21
C SER A 3 55.97 41.03 -16.74
N GLY A 4 54.86 40.41 -16.37
CA GLY A 4 54.00 39.46 -17.06
C GLY A 4 53.69 38.40 -16.00
N GLY A 5 52.62 38.62 -15.23
CA GLY A 5 52.23 37.71 -14.14
C GLY A 5 51.75 36.37 -14.67
N SER A 6 52.15 35.29 -14.01
CA SER A 6 51.65 33.93 -14.27
C SER A 6 50.78 33.45 -13.10
N THR A 7 49.51 33.84 -13.12
CA THR A 7 48.47 33.21 -12.29
C THR A 7 48.16 31.83 -12.84
N LYS A 8 48.72 30.78 -12.20
CA LYS A 8 48.47 29.37 -12.52
C LYS A 8 47.00 29.04 -12.20
N GLY A 9 46.23 28.73 -13.24
CA GLY A 9 44.77 28.59 -13.22
C GLY A 9 44.23 27.56 -12.22
N GLY A 10 43.22 27.99 -11.47
CA GLY A 10 42.39 27.12 -10.63
C GLY A 10 41.61 26.14 -11.50
N ARG A 11 41.77 24.85 -11.22
CA ARG A 11 40.98 23.77 -11.83
C ARG A 11 39.51 23.99 -11.45
N GLY A 12 38.70 24.45 -12.40
CA GLY A 12 37.28 24.72 -12.20
C GLY A 12 36.57 23.52 -11.57
N LYS A 13 35.72 23.80 -10.56
CA LYS A 13 34.94 22.79 -9.86
C LYS A 13 34.11 21.99 -10.89
N PRO A 14 34.25 20.66 -10.98
CA PRO A 14 33.52 19.88 -11.96
C PRO A 14 32.02 20.12 -11.79
N LYS A 15 31.33 20.33 -12.91
CA LYS A 15 29.89 20.60 -12.97
C LYS A 15 29.17 19.49 -12.21
N SER A 16 28.57 19.84 -11.06
CA SER A 16 27.88 18.89 -10.19
C SER A 16 26.85 18.14 -11.02
N THR A 17 27.04 16.83 -11.21
CA THR A 17 25.99 15.98 -11.74
C THR A 17 24.78 16.08 -10.80
N LYS A 18 23.58 16.12 -11.36
CA LYS A 18 22.35 16.14 -10.56
C LYS A 18 22.37 14.92 -9.64
N SER A 19 22.32 15.13 -8.34
CA SER A 19 22.34 14.04 -7.36
C SER A 19 21.04 13.24 -7.47
N VAL A 20 21.13 11.99 -7.90
CA VAL A 20 19.98 11.07 -7.90
C VAL A 20 19.86 10.43 -6.52
N SER A 21 18.66 10.46 -5.94
CA SER A 21 18.39 9.89 -4.62
C SER A 21 18.55 8.36 -4.65
N ARG A 22 18.94 7.77 -3.51
CA ARG A 22 19.02 6.30 -3.40
C ARG A 22 17.67 5.61 -3.61
N SER A 23 16.57 6.25 -3.20
CA SER A 23 15.21 5.77 -3.47
C SER A 23 14.92 5.70 -4.97
N SER A 24 15.21 6.79 -5.71
CA SER A 24 15.03 6.82 -7.17
C SER A 24 15.89 5.79 -7.88
N LYS A 25 17.15 5.58 -7.44
CA LYS A 25 18.02 4.52 -8.00
C LYS A 25 17.49 3.11 -7.72
N ALA A 26 16.77 2.91 -6.63
CA ALA A 26 16.20 1.62 -6.23
C ALA A 26 14.77 1.39 -6.74
N GLY A 27 14.15 2.39 -7.38
CA GLY A 27 12.75 2.31 -7.82
C GLY A 27 11.73 2.33 -6.68
N LEU A 28 12.09 2.87 -5.51
CA LEU A 28 11.24 2.88 -4.31
C LEU A 28 10.63 4.27 -4.09
N GLN A 29 9.36 4.32 -3.70
CA GLN A 29 8.71 5.52 -3.16
C GLN A 29 9.19 5.81 -1.73
N PHE A 30 9.50 4.77 -0.96
CA PHE A 30 9.93 4.90 0.42
C PHE A 30 11.35 5.47 0.53
N PRO A 31 11.64 6.23 1.61
CA PRO A 31 12.88 6.99 1.74
C PRO A 31 14.07 6.14 2.23
N VAL A 32 14.79 5.50 1.31
CA VAL A 32 16.02 4.72 1.60
C VAL A 32 17.04 5.52 2.41
N GLY A 33 17.18 6.82 2.10
CA GLY A 33 18.09 7.73 2.81
C GLY A 33 17.76 7.86 4.30
N ARG A 34 16.47 7.99 4.62
CA ARG A 34 15.96 8.16 5.98
C ARG A 34 16.06 6.85 6.76
N ASN A 35 15.70 5.74 6.13
CA ASN A 35 15.79 4.42 6.75
C ASN A 35 17.25 4.04 7.06
N ALA A 36 18.20 4.38 6.19
CA ALA A 36 19.63 4.22 6.48
C ALA A 36 20.08 5.02 7.72
N ARG A 37 19.57 6.24 7.90
CA ARG A 37 19.86 7.04 9.09
C ARG A 37 19.26 6.41 10.34
N PHE A 38 18.00 5.98 10.28
CA PHE A 38 17.32 5.34 11.41
C PHE A 38 17.98 4.01 11.83
N LEU A 39 18.46 3.20 10.89
CA LEU A 39 19.23 2.00 11.21
C LEU A 39 20.53 2.30 11.98
N LYS A 40 21.21 3.41 11.65
CA LYS A 40 22.42 3.83 12.37
C LYS A 40 22.11 4.42 13.74
N VAL A 41 21.09 5.28 13.83
CA VAL A 41 20.68 5.92 15.08
C VAL A 41 20.11 4.90 16.07
N GLY A 42 19.42 3.87 15.58
CA GLY A 42 18.85 2.80 16.39
C GLY A 42 19.88 1.85 17.00
N LYS A 43 21.16 1.94 16.62
CA LYS A 43 22.26 1.11 17.16
C LYS A 43 21.98 -0.41 17.15
N TYR A 44 21.29 -0.89 16.11
CA TYR A 44 20.99 -2.33 15.97
C TYR A 44 22.24 -3.20 15.71
N ALA A 45 23.30 -2.60 15.17
CA ALA A 45 24.61 -3.20 14.95
C ALA A 45 25.68 -2.10 14.79
N ASP A 46 26.96 -2.44 15.00
CA ASP A 46 28.08 -1.50 14.83
C ASP A 46 28.22 -0.97 13.41
N ARG A 47 27.87 -1.81 12.41
CA ARG A 47 27.92 -1.48 10.98
C ARG A 47 26.62 -1.88 10.31
N VAL A 48 26.15 -1.01 9.41
CA VAL A 48 24.97 -1.26 8.57
C VAL A 48 25.42 -1.33 7.12
N GLY A 49 25.22 -2.48 6.49
CA GLY A 49 25.55 -2.69 5.08
C GLY A 49 24.76 -1.77 4.15
N ALA A 50 25.32 -1.45 2.97
CA ALA A 50 24.70 -0.50 2.04
C ALA A 50 23.34 -0.97 1.49
N GLY A 51 23.15 -2.29 1.35
CA GLY A 51 21.91 -2.90 0.88
C GLY A 51 20.80 -3.03 1.92
N ALA A 52 21.14 -3.09 3.21
CA ALA A 52 20.17 -3.23 4.30
C ALA A 52 19.04 -2.16 4.29
N PRO A 53 19.33 -0.85 4.17
CA PRO A 53 18.28 0.15 4.10
C PRO A 53 17.46 0.10 2.80
N VAL A 54 18.01 -0.42 1.71
CA VAL A 54 17.25 -0.59 0.46
C VAL A 54 16.23 -1.70 0.64
N TYR A 55 16.68 -2.86 1.10
CA TYR A 55 15.82 -4.03 1.34
C TYR A 55 14.72 -3.72 2.35
N LEU A 56 15.07 -3.12 3.50
CA LEU A 56 14.08 -2.73 4.50
C LEU A 56 13.07 -1.73 3.94
N SER A 57 13.49 -0.76 3.12
CA SER A 57 12.56 0.20 2.52
C SER A 57 11.60 -0.48 1.56
N ALA A 58 12.07 -1.45 0.77
CA ALA A 58 11.22 -2.22 -0.13
C ALA A 58 10.16 -3.04 0.62
N VAL A 59 10.56 -3.71 1.71
CA VAL A 59 9.62 -4.48 2.55
C VAL A 59 8.57 -3.56 3.21
N LEU A 60 8.99 -2.41 3.73
CA LEU A 60 8.08 -1.45 4.32
C LEU A 60 7.11 -0.85 3.29
N GLU A 61 7.59 -0.59 2.07
CA GLU A 61 6.76 -0.10 0.96
C GLU A 61 5.73 -1.15 0.53
N TYR A 62 6.15 -2.42 0.42
CA TYR A 62 5.28 -3.54 0.10
C TYR A 62 4.16 -3.71 1.15
N LEU A 63 4.51 -3.77 2.44
CA LEU A 63 3.52 -3.91 3.51
C LEU A 63 2.56 -2.73 3.57
N ALA A 64 3.06 -1.50 3.35
CA ALA A 64 2.20 -0.32 3.29
C ALA A 64 1.24 -0.37 2.10
N ALA A 65 1.72 -0.78 0.93
CA ALA A 65 0.89 -0.95 -0.26
C ALA A 65 -0.20 -2.00 -0.05
N GLU A 66 0.13 -3.16 0.53
CA GLU A 66 -0.83 -4.23 0.80
C GLU A 66 -1.97 -3.77 1.73
N VAL A 67 -1.61 -3.12 2.85
CA VAL A 67 -2.61 -2.59 3.78
C VAL A 67 -3.46 -1.50 3.11
N LEU A 68 -2.87 -0.65 2.28
CA LEU A 68 -3.60 0.41 1.58
C LEU A 68 -4.51 -0.11 0.48
N GLU A 69 -4.13 -1.16 -0.24
CA GLU A 69 -4.94 -1.82 -1.26
C GLU A 69 -6.20 -2.42 -0.61
N LEU A 70 -6.02 -3.24 0.43
CA LEU A 70 -7.13 -3.86 1.15
C LEU A 70 -8.02 -2.84 1.86
N ALA A 71 -7.43 -1.82 2.50
CA ALA A 71 -8.19 -0.75 3.13
C ALA A 71 -8.90 0.15 2.09
N GLY A 72 -8.33 0.33 0.90
CA GLY A 72 -8.94 1.01 -0.23
C GLY A 72 -10.16 0.26 -0.74
N ASN A 73 -10.07 -1.06 -0.87
CA ASN A 73 -11.19 -1.93 -1.21
C ASN A 73 -12.29 -1.86 -0.14
N ALA A 74 -11.94 -1.96 1.14
CA ALA A 74 -12.90 -1.80 2.24
C ALA A 74 -13.55 -0.40 2.28
N ALA A 75 -12.82 0.66 1.90
CA ALA A 75 -13.38 2.01 1.79
C ALA A 75 -14.41 2.08 0.66
N ARG A 76 -14.07 1.50 -0.49
CA ARG A 76 -14.92 1.45 -1.68
C ARG A 76 -16.19 0.65 -1.44
N ASP A 77 -16.10 -0.48 -0.74
CA ASP A 77 -17.24 -1.32 -0.37
C ASP A 77 -18.22 -0.60 0.58
N ASN A 78 -17.70 0.33 1.38
CA ASN A 78 -18.51 1.23 2.22
C ASN A 78 -18.92 2.53 1.50
N GLU A 79 -18.75 2.59 0.18
CA GLU A 79 -19.09 3.74 -0.66
C GLU A 79 -18.37 5.03 -0.25
N LYS A 80 -17.12 4.91 0.25
CA LYS A 80 -16.27 6.04 0.65
C LYS A 80 -15.03 6.14 -0.22
N ASN A 81 -14.66 7.38 -0.57
CA ASN A 81 -13.42 7.68 -1.30
C ASN A 81 -12.21 7.93 -0.39
N ARG A 82 -12.41 7.95 0.95
CA ARG A 82 -11.35 8.21 1.93
C ARG A 82 -11.21 7.02 2.86
N ILE A 83 -9.96 6.55 3.02
CA ILE A 83 -9.60 5.55 4.01
C ILE A 83 -9.69 6.18 5.41
N VAL A 84 -10.44 5.53 6.31
CA VAL A 84 -10.53 5.88 7.73
C VAL A 84 -10.09 4.68 8.59
N PRO A 85 -9.82 4.84 9.90
CA PRO A 85 -9.31 3.74 10.72
C PRO A 85 -10.18 2.47 10.70
N ARG A 86 -11.50 2.60 10.52
CA ARG A 86 -12.41 1.46 10.33
C ARG A 86 -12.02 0.60 9.13
N HIS A 87 -11.65 1.20 8.00
CA HIS A 87 -11.29 0.46 6.79
C HIS A 87 -9.97 -0.31 6.98
N ILE A 88 -9.01 0.29 7.69
CA ILE A 88 -7.75 -0.37 8.03
C ILE A 88 -8.01 -1.56 8.96
N GLN A 89 -8.86 -1.40 9.97
CA GLN A 89 -9.23 -2.49 10.88
C GLN A 89 -9.92 -3.63 10.13
N LEU A 90 -10.86 -3.34 9.22
CA LEU A 90 -11.54 -4.35 8.42
C LEU A 90 -10.55 -5.09 7.50
N ALA A 91 -9.64 -4.37 6.84
CA ALA A 91 -8.61 -4.95 6.00
C ALA A 91 -7.70 -5.91 6.80
N VAL A 92 -7.13 -5.43 7.91
CA VAL A 92 -6.18 -6.19 8.73
C VAL A 92 -6.82 -7.41 9.38
N ARG A 93 -8.08 -7.33 9.84
CA ARG A 93 -8.72 -8.44 10.56
C ARG A 93 -9.38 -9.48 9.65
N ASN A 94 -9.65 -9.15 8.39
CA ASN A 94 -10.14 -10.11 7.39
C ASN A 94 -9.01 -10.84 6.66
N ASP A 95 -7.80 -10.29 6.66
CA ASP A 95 -6.63 -10.93 6.07
C ASP A 95 -5.86 -11.77 7.12
N GLU A 96 -5.57 -13.03 6.80
CA GLU A 96 -4.96 -13.97 7.75
C GLU A 96 -3.52 -13.54 8.12
N GLU A 97 -2.73 -13.14 7.13
CA GLU A 97 -1.32 -12.80 7.32
C GLU A 97 -1.17 -11.50 8.11
N LEU A 98 -1.93 -10.47 7.77
CA LEU A 98 -1.95 -9.19 8.47
C LEU A 98 -2.56 -9.32 9.86
N SER A 99 -3.60 -10.14 10.04
CA SER A 99 -4.18 -10.39 11.36
C SER A 99 -3.19 -11.09 12.28
N LYS A 100 -2.38 -12.02 11.75
CA LYS A 100 -1.28 -12.65 12.49
C LYS A 100 -0.15 -11.67 12.79
N LEU A 101 0.28 -10.87 11.80
CA LEU A 101 1.34 -9.88 11.94
C LEU A 101 0.98 -8.79 12.97
N LEU A 102 -0.28 -8.36 12.99
CA LEU A 102 -0.81 -7.28 13.82
C LEU A 102 -1.72 -7.77 14.95
N GLY A 103 -1.56 -9.03 15.37
CA GLY A 103 -2.45 -9.69 16.33
C GLY A 103 -2.61 -8.91 17.64
N THR A 104 -1.51 -8.39 18.18
CA THR A 104 -1.46 -7.63 19.44
C THR A 104 -1.62 -6.12 19.27
N VAL A 105 -1.69 -5.63 18.02
CA VAL A 105 -1.77 -4.19 17.74
C VAL A 105 -3.22 -3.72 17.85
N THR A 106 -3.44 -2.62 18.58
CA THR A 106 -4.73 -1.96 18.66
C THR A 106 -4.80 -0.82 17.64
N ILE A 107 -5.77 -0.89 16.73
CA ILE A 107 -6.05 0.19 15.78
C ILE A 107 -7.07 1.14 16.40
N ALA A 108 -6.61 2.34 16.79
CA ALA A 108 -7.46 3.37 17.35
C ALA A 108 -8.61 3.70 16.39
N ASN A 109 -9.83 3.83 16.93
CA ASN A 109 -11.06 4.12 16.17
C ASN A 109 -11.41 3.07 15.09
N GLY A 110 -10.83 1.87 15.15
CA GLY A 110 -11.09 0.80 14.18
C GLY A 110 -12.36 -0.02 14.44
N GLY A 111 -12.82 -0.09 15.71
CA GLY A 111 -13.91 -0.99 16.11
C GLY A 111 -13.53 -2.47 15.96
N VAL A 112 -14.54 -3.35 15.86
CA VAL A 112 -14.35 -4.82 15.75
C VAL A 112 -15.06 -5.41 14.54
N MET A 113 -14.64 -6.60 14.12
CA MET A 113 -15.37 -7.35 13.09
C MET A 113 -16.78 -7.68 13.58
N PRO A 114 -17.83 -7.44 12.77
CA PRO A 114 -19.18 -7.86 13.13
C PRO A 114 -19.23 -9.38 13.29
N ASN A 115 -19.48 -9.84 14.52
CA ASN A 115 -19.60 -11.26 14.83
C ASN A 115 -20.61 -11.44 15.96
N ILE A 116 -21.65 -12.25 15.72
CA ILE A 116 -22.68 -12.57 16.72
C ILE A 116 -22.67 -14.09 16.91
N HIS A 117 -22.43 -14.54 18.15
CA HIS A 117 -22.46 -15.97 18.47
C HIS A 117 -23.86 -16.54 18.22
N ARG A 118 -23.96 -17.74 17.62
CA ARG A 118 -25.24 -18.34 17.19
C ARG A 118 -26.28 -18.45 18.31
N THR A 119 -25.84 -18.66 19.54
CA THR A 119 -26.70 -18.72 20.74
C THR A 119 -27.45 -17.42 21.02
N LEU A 120 -26.92 -16.28 20.57
CA LEU A 120 -27.52 -14.97 20.76
C LEU A 120 -28.54 -14.63 19.67
N LEU A 121 -28.61 -15.43 18.61
CA LEU A 121 -29.59 -15.23 17.56
C LEU A 121 -30.96 -15.69 18.06
N PRO A 122 -32.04 -14.95 17.75
CA PRO A 122 -33.39 -15.35 18.11
C PRO A 122 -33.67 -16.75 17.54
N LYS A 123 -34.20 -17.63 18.39
CA LYS A 123 -34.61 -18.98 17.99
C LYS A 123 -35.65 -18.82 16.87
N LYS A 124 -35.35 -19.34 15.68
CA LYS A 124 -36.19 -19.20 14.48
C LYS A 124 -37.61 -19.71 14.77
N MET A 125 -38.54 -18.79 15.06
CA MET A 125 -39.98 -19.09 15.06
C MET A 125 -40.44 -18.97 13.61
N GLY A 126 -40.99 -20.06 13.07
CA GLY A 126 -41.24 -20.22 11.64
C GLY A 126 -42.20 -19.21 11.01
N LYS A 127 -41.89 -18.84 9.77
CA LYS A 127 -42.76 -18.43 8.65
C LYS A 127 -41.82 -18.42 7.44
N GLY A 128 -41.92 -19.34 6.49
CA GLY A 128 -42.93 -19.40 5.45
C GLY A 128 -42.17 -19.22 4.13
N ARG A 129 -42.28 -20.17 3.20
CA ARG A 129 -41.68 -20.10 1.85
C ARG A 129 -42.06 -18.79 1.20
N ASP A 130 -41.12 -18.16 0.49
CA ASP A 130 -41.38 -17.46 -0.76
C ASP A 130 -40.13 -17.53 -1.64
N GLU A 131 -40.24 -18.36 -2.68
CA GLU A 131 -39.34 -18.35 -3.83
C GLU A 131 -39.58 -17.06 -4.61
N ILE A 132 -38.56 -16.22 -4.75
CA ILE A 132 -38.60 -15.11 -5.72
C ILE A 132 -37.31 -15.14 -6.54
N GLY A 133 -37.43 -15.75 -7.71
CA GLY A 133 -37.06 -15.09 -8.98
C GLY A 133 -35.58 -14.96 -9.30
N SER A 134 -35.05 -15.98 -9.97
CA SER A 134 -33.83 -15.98 -10.78
C SER A 134 -33.90 -15.01 -11.98
N ALA A 135 -34.01 -13.71 -11.75
CA ALA A 135 -33.96 -12.67 -12.79
C ALA A 135 -32.73 -11.75 -12.69
N SER A 136 -32.01 -11.76 -11.56
CA SER A 136 -30.83 -10.89 -11.36
C SER A 136 -29.51 -11.43 -11.94
N GLN A 137 -29.44 -12.71 -12.29
CA GLN A 137 -28.20 -13.31 -12.82
C GLN A 137 -27.99 -12.99 -14.32
N GLU A 138 -29.06 -12.90 -15.11
CA GLU A 138 -28.96 -12.55 -16.53
C GLU A 138 -28.57 -11.08 -16.77
N PHE A 139 -29.05 -10.15 -15.93
CA PHE A 139 -28.64 -8.74 -16.05
C PHE A 139 -27.17 -8.51 -15.67
N ARG A 140 -26.61 -9.30 -14.75
CA ARG A 140 -25.18 -9.21 -14.41
C ARG A 140 -24.28 -9.77 -15.52
N LEU A 141 -24.70 -10.86 -16.16
CA LEU A 141 -23.99 -11.42 -17.32
C LEU A 141 -24.02 -10.44 -18.50
N PHE A 142 -25.17 -9.83 -18.82
CA PHE A 142 -25.27 -8.85 -19.90
C PHE A 142 -24.41 -7.59 -19.68
N ILE A 143 -24.32 -7.09 -18.44
CA ILE A 143 -23.47 -5.95 -18.09
C ILE A 143 -21.98 -6.32 -18.13
N MET A 144 -21.58 -7.55 -17.77
CA MET A 144 -20.19 -8.00 -17.92
C MET A 144 -19.80 -8.22 -19.38
N GLU A 145 -20.69 -8.75 -20.23
CA GLU A 145 -20.48 -8.97 -21.66
C GLU A 145 -20.19 -7.65 -22.40
N ILE A 146 -20.99 -6.61 -22.12
CA ILE A 146 -20.79 -5.26 -22.69
C ILE A 146 -19.45 -4.66 -22.23
N ARG A 147 -19.04 -4.90 -20.98
CA ARG A 147 -17.79 -4.36 -20.44
C ARG A 147 -16.54 -5.08 -20.99
N LEU A 148 -16.63 -6.37 -21.29
CA LEU A 148 -15.54 -7.12 -21.93
C LEU A 148 -15.37 -6.72 -23.41
N SER A 149 -16.48 -6.53 -24.13
CA SER A 149 -16.46 -6.20 -25.56
C SER A 149 -15.83 -4.83 -25.87
N ASN A 150 -15.99 -3.85 -24.97
CA ASN A 150 -15.36 -2.53 -25.11
C ASN A 150 -13.90 -2.44 -24.60
N ARG A 151 -13.38 -3.48 -23.95
CA ARG A 151 -11.97 -3.52 -23.49
C ARG A 151 -11.02 -4.13 -24.52
N ILE A 152 -11.54 -4.94 -25.45
CA ILE A 152 -10.73 -5.58 -26.51
C ILE A 152 -10.42 -4.60 -27.65
N LYS A 153 -11.29 -3.61 -27.92
CA LYS A 153 -11.05 -2.61 -28.97
C LYS A 153 -9.98 -1.55 -28.65
N PHE A 154 -9.47 -1.49 -27.42
CA PHE A 154 -8.48 -0.50 -26.99
C PHE A 154 -7.03 -1.02 -26.94
N VAL A 155 -6.80 -2.28 -27.33
CA VAL A 155 -5.48 -2.92 -27.33
C VAL A 155 -4.92 -3.15 -28.75
N GLN A 156 -5.66 -2.71 -29.78
CA GLN A 156 -5.20 -2.72 -31.17
C GLN A 156 -5.21 -1.30 -31.76
N VAL A 157 -4.33 -0.45 -31.25
CA VAL A 157 -3.61 0.61 -31.98
C VAL A 157 -2.23 0.74 -31.37
#